data_AF-A0A351ESM6-F1
#
_entry.id   AF-A0A351ESM6-F1
#
_cell.length_a   1.000
_cell.length_b   1.000
_cell.length_c   1.000
_cell.angle_alpha   90.00
_cell.angle_beta   90.00
_cell.angle_gamma   90.00
#
_symmetry.space_group_name_H-M   'P 1'
#
loop_
_entity.id
_entity.type
_entity.pdbx_description
1 polymer ?
#
loop_
_entity_poly.entity_id
_entity_poly.type
_entity_poly.pdbx_seq_one_letter_code
_entity_poly.pdbx_strand_id
1 'polypeptide(L)'
;MDTQLDDNMVAAALGDLTQPDLPPATVMALRLADVLTSDSPVVTPEFKADLAEHFSDDQILELGSALAVASGWQRFIEAFGIRPDSWTSDAAPVRRPGND
;
A
#
# COMPACT_ATOMS: atom_id res chain seq x y z
N MET A 1 -15.71 8.60 11.51
CA MET A 1 -14.55 7.79 11.11
C MET A 1 -13.36 8.51 11.67
N ASP A 2 -12.67 7.90 12.64
CA ASP A 2 -11.45 8.47 13.18
C ASP A 2 -10.35 8.25 12.13
N THR A 3 -9.82 9.33 11.56
CA THR A 3 -8.78 9.29 10.54
C THR A 3 -7.39 9.50 11.14
N GLN A 4 -7.30 9.49 12.48
CA GLN A 4 -6.05 9.71 13.17
C GLN A 4 -5.18 8.45 13.09
N LEU A 5 -4.06 8.56 12.39
CA LEU A 5 -2.98 7.58 12.41
C LEU A 5 -1.95 8.04 13.44
N ASP A 6 -1.48 7.13 14.29
CA ASP A 6 -0.33 7.37 15.15
C ASP A 6 0.96 6.75 14.57
N ASP A 7 2.11 7.14 15.12
CA ASP A 7 3.42 6.70 14.63
C ASP A 7 3.60 5.17 14.75
N ASN A 8 2.97 4.52 15.73
CA ASN A 8 3.06 3.07 15.92
C ASN A 8 2.28 2.34 14.84
N MET A 9 1.08 2.83 14.51
CA MET A 9 0.26 2.30 13.42
C MET A 9 0.98 2.42 12.08
N VAL A 10 1.63 3.57 11.83
CA VAL A 10 2.43 3.78 10.63
C VAL A 10 3.64 2.84 10.61
N ALA A 11 4.36 2.71 11.72
CA ALA A 11 5.50 1.80 11.83
C ALA A 11 5.09 0.34 11.59
N ALA A 12 3.96 -0.10 12.14
CA ALA A 12 3.44 -1.45 11.94
C ALA A 12 3.00 -1.68 10.48
N ALA A 13 2.39 -0.67 9.84
CA ALA A 13 1.92 -0.77 8.46
C ALA A 13 3.07 -0.82 7.43
N LEU A 14 4.22 -0.23 7.76
CA LEU A 14 5.43 -0.25 6.93
C LEU A 14 6.40 -1.40 7.28
N GLY A 15 6.07 -2.18 8.32
CA GLY A 15 6.89 -3.27 8.84
C GLY A 15 6.52 -4.65 8.28
N ASP A 16 6.84 -5.70 9.04
CA ASP A 16 6.50 -7.08 8.69
C ASP A 16 5.02 -7.40 8.98
N LEU A 17 4.23 -7.55 7.93
CA LEU A 17 2.80 -7.87 7.99
C LEU A 17 2.49 -9.33 8.38
N THR A 18 3.48 -10.14 8.75
CA THR A 18 3.27 -11.48 9.35
C THR A 18 3.10 -11.43 10.87
N GLN A 19 3.56 -10.38 11.55
CA GLN A 19 3.35 -10.14 12.99
C GLN A 19 2.89 -8.70 13.28
N PRO A 20 1.83 -8.20 12.64
CA PRO A 20 1.44 -6.81 12.77
C PRO A 20 0.65 -6.57 14.06
N ASP A 21 0.93 -5.46 14.73
CA ASP A 21 0.04 -4.89 15.76
C ASP A 21 -1.05 -4.03 15.08
N LEU A 22 -1.81 -4.64 14.17
CA LEU A 22 -2.85 -3.99 13.37
C LEU A 22 -4.10 -4.89 13.26
N PRO A 23 -5.29 -4.30 13.04
CA PRO A 23 -6.50 -5.09 12.79
C PRO A 23 -6.33 -6.02 11.57
N PRO A 24 -6.85 -7.26 11.60
CA PRO A 24 -6.69 -8.22 10.49
C PRO A 24 -7.15 -7.69 9.13
N ALA A 25 -8.27 -6.96 9.10
CA ALA A 25 -8.75 -6.33 7.87
C ALA A 25 -7.75 -5.30 7.31
N THR A 26 -7.16 -4.47 8.17
CA THR A 26 -6.11 -3.50 7.77
C THR A 26 -4.91 -4.22 7.17
N VAL A 27 -4.45 -5.31 7.79
CA VAL A 27 -3.35 -6.13 7.27
C VAL A 27 -3.70 -6.69 5.89
N MET A 28 -4.92 -7.18 5.71
CA MET A 28 -5.34 -7.72 4.42
C MET A 28 -5.42 -6.65 3.32
N ALA A 29 -5.86 -5.44 3.64
CA ALA A 29 -5.82 -4.31 2.71
C ALA A 29 -4.38 -3.89 2.34
N LEU A 30 -3.45 -3.91 3.31
CA LEU A 30 -2.03 -3.63 3.05
C LEU A 30 -1.39 -4.71 2.17
N ARG A 31 -1.72 -6.00 2.39
CA ARG A 31 -1.28 -7.09 1.51
C ARG A 31 -1.80 -6.92 0.09
N LEU A 32 -3.02 -6.44 -0.10
CA LEU A 32 -3.54 -6.11 -1.43
C LEU A 32 -2.73 -4.99 -2.09
N ALA A 33 -2.32 -3.97 -1.31
CA ALA A 33 -1.44 -2.93 -1.81
C ALA A 33 -0.07 -3.48 -2.25
N ASP A 34 0.53 -4.38 -1.46
CA ASP A 34 1.79 -5.05 -1.83
C ASP A 34 1.65 -5.84 -3.15
N VAL A 35 0.58 -6.64 -3.29
CA VAL A 35 0.32 -7.40 -4.51
C VAL A 35 0.18 -6.47 -5.72
N LEU A 36 -0.66 -5.44 -5.63
CA LEU A 36 -0.97 -4.56 -6.76
C LEU A 36 0.17 -3.61 -7.14
N THR A 37 1.11 -3.36 -6.24
CA THR A 37 2.29 -2.51 -6.49
C THR A 37 3.56 -3.30 -6.82
N SER A 38 3.51 -4.64 -6.74
CA SER A 38 4.60 -5.52 -7.12
C SER A 38 4.90 -5.49 -8.63
N ASP A 39 6.06 -6.05 -9.02
CA ASP A 39 6.45 -6.21 -10.42
C ASP A 39 5.54 -7.17 -11.21
N SER A 40 4.70 -7.95 -10.54
CA SER A 40 3.79 -8.93 -11.15
C SER A 40 2.44 -8.94 -10.43
N PRO A 41 1.60 -7.91 -10.65
CA PRO A 41 0.38 -7.70 -9.89
C PRO A 41 -0.73 -8.68 -10.30
N VAL A 42 -0.70 -9.87 -9.72
CA VAL A 42 -1.69 -10.94 -9.96
C VAL A 42 -2.46 -11.21 -8.67
N VAL A 43 -3.76 -10.93 -8.69
CA VAL A 43 -4.69 -11.36 -7.64
C VAL A 43 -5.14 -12.79 -7.98
N THR A 44 -4.65 -13.78 -7.23
CA THR A 44 -5.05 -15.18 -7.43
C THR A 44 -6.45 -15.43 -6.87
N PRO A 45 -7.14 -16.51 -7.29
CA PRO A 45 -8.42 -16.89 -6.71
C PRO A 45 -8.36 -17.12 -5.19
N GLU A 46 -7.26 -17.69 -4.70
CA GLU A 46 -7.03 -17.93 -3.27
C GLU A 46 -6.90 -16.61 -2.52
N PHE A 47 -6.09 -15.67 -3.02
CA PHE A 47 -5.95 -14.35 -2.41
C PHE A 47 -7.27 -13.56 -2.43
N LYS A 48 -8.06 -13.71 -3.50
CA LYS A 48 -9.40 -13.12 -3.57
C LYS A 48 -10.35 -13.72 -2.52
N ALA A 49 -10.26 -15.02 -2.25
CA ALA A 49 -11.04 -15.66 -1.20
C ALA A 49 -10.65 -15.12 0.19
N ASP A 50 -9.35 -14.97 0.47
CA ASP A 50 -8.85 -14.38 1.72
C ASP A 50 -9.34 -12.93 1.90
N LEU A 51 -9.37 -12.13 0.83
CA LEU A 51 -9.94 -10.77 0.87
C LEU A 51 -11.42 -10.78 1.27
N ALA A 52 -12.19 -11.74 0.73
CA ALA A 52 -13.62 -11.85 0.96
C ALA A 52 -13.97 -12.27 2.41
N GLU A 53 -13.01 -12.77 3.19
CA GLU A 53 -13.19 -13.01 4.63
C GLU A 53 -13.29 -11.70 5.43
N HIS A 54 -12.76 -10.60 4.89
CA HIS A 54 -12.67 -9.30 5.57
C HIS A 54 -13.50 -8.19 4.91
N PHE A 55 -13.77 -8.30 3.61
CA PHE A 55 -14.36 -7.24 2.81
C PHE A 55 -15.46 -7.77 1.89
N SER A 56 -16.50 -6.96 1.68
CA SER A 56 -17.47 -7.21 0.61
C SER A 56 -16.87 -6.94 -0.77
N ASP A 57 -17.50 -7.45 -1.83
CA ASP A 57 -17.08 -7.16 -3.21
C ASP A 57 -17.01 -5.64 -3.51
N ASP A 58 -17.97 -4.87 -2.98
CA ASP A 58 -17.98 -3.41 -3.14
C ASP A 58 -16.79 -2.74 -2.43
N GLN A 59 -16.45 -3.21 -1.22
CA GLN A 59 -15.29 -2.72 -0.48
C GLN A 59 -13.98 -3.09 -1.17
N ILE A 60 -13.88 -4.30 -1.74
CA ILE A 60 -12.72 -4.73 -2.53
C ILE A 60 -12.55 -3.84 -3.76
N LEU A 61 -13.66 -3.50 -4.44
CA LEU A 61 -13.64 -2.59 -5.58
C LEU A 61 -13.19 -1.18 -5.17
N GLU A 62 -13.69 -0.67 -4.04
CA GLU A 62 -13.29 0.62 -3.49
C GLU A 62 -11.78 0.66 -3.17
N LEU A 63 -11.27 -0.36 -2.47
CA LEU A 63 -9.83 -0.51 -2.18
C LEU A 63 -8.99 -0.54 -3.47
N GLY A 64 -9.39 -1.36 -4.44
CA GLY A 64 -8.71 -1.44 -5.73
C GLY A 64 -8.72 -0.12 -6.50
N SER A 65 -9.83 0.63 -6.44
CA SER A 65 -9.94 1.94 -7.09
C SER A 65 -8.99 2.97 -6.48
N ALA A 66 -8.87 3.02 -5.15
CA ALA A 66 -7.95 3.91 -4.46
C ALA A 66 -6.49 3.59 -4.81
N LEU A 67 -6.13 2.30 -4.82
CA LEU A 67 -4.78 1.83 -5.17
C LEU A 67 -4.43 2.12 -6.63
N ALA A 68 -5.39 1.97 -7.55
CA ALA A 68 -5.19 2.31 -8.97
C ALA A 68 -4.89 3.81 -9.16
N VAL A 69 -5.62 4.68 -8.46
CA VAL A 69 -5.38 6.13 -8.48
C VAL A 69 -4.00 6.46 -7.89
N ALA A 70 -3.67 5.93 -6.70
CA ALA A 70 -2.39 6.17 -6.05
C ALA A 70 -1.21 5.71 -6.93
N SER A 71 -1.31 4.51 -7.51
CA SER A 71 -0.27 3.95 -8.40
C SER A 71 -0.11 4.78 -9.69
N GLY A 72 -1.22 5.24 -10.27
CA GLY A 72 -1.19 6.14 -11.44
C GLY A 72 -0.55 7.49 -11.10
N TRP A 73 -0.88 8.04 -9.93
CA TRP A 73 -0.34 9.30 -9.44
C TRP A 73 1.17 9.24 -9.20
N GLN A 74 1.68 8.15 -8.61
CA GLN A 74 3.12 7.93 -8.44
C GLN A 74 3.85 7.94 -9.80
N ARG A 75 3.36 7.17 -10.78
CA ARG A 75 3.97 7.12 -12.12
C ARG A 75 3.98 8.49 -12.80
N PHE A 76 2.92 9.27 -12.62
CA PHE A 76 2.86 10.65 -13.11
C PHE A 76 3.92 11.55 -12.45
N ILE A 77 4.01 11.56 -11.12
CA ILE A 77 5.02 12.33 -10.37
C ILE A 77 6.44 11.97 -10.84
N GLU A 78 6.72 10.67 -10.98
CA GLU A 78 8.03 10.19 -11.42
C GLU A 78 8.35 10.63 -12.85
N ALA A 79 7.41 10.48 -13.79
CA ALA A 79 7.59 10.84 -15.20
C ALA A 79 7.87 12.34 -15.41
N PHE A 80 7.25 13.21 -14.60
CA PHE A 80 7.45 14.65 -14.68
C PHE A 80 8.58 15.17 -13.78
N GLY A 81 9.27 14.29 -13.05
CA GLY A 81 10.33 14.70 -12.13
C GLY A 81 9.83 15.60 -10.99
N ILE A 82 8.56 15.51 -10.61
CA ILE A 82 7.98 16.32 -9.54
C ILE A 82 8.63 15.90 -8.22
N ARG A 83 9.14 16.88 -7.46
CA ARG A 83 9.77 16.67 -6.15
C ARG A 83 9.25 17.71 -5.16
N PRO A 84 9.18 17.39 -3.85
CA PRO A 84 8.93 18.39 -2.82
C PRO A 84 9.97 19.51 -2.87
N ASP A 85 9.61 20.72 -2.48
CA ASP A 85 10.53 21.87 -2.43
C ASP A 85 11.75 21.64 -1.50
N SER A 86 11.60 20.76 -0.51
CA SER A 86 12.65 20.35 0.42
C SER A 86 13.59 19.26 -0.14
N TRP A 87 13.32 18.74 -1.34
CA TRP A 87 14.12 17.67 -1.93
C TRP A 87 15.49 18.19 -2.37
N THR A 88 16.54 17.43 -2.05
CA THR A 88 17.91 17.69 -2.49
C THR A 88 18.45 16.46 -3.23
N SER A 89 19.46 16.64 -4.10
CA SER A 89 20.11 15.54 -4.81
C SER A 89 20.78 14.52 -3.88
N ASP A 90 21.11 14.96 -2.66
CA ASP A 90 21.76 14.17 -1.63
C ASP A 90 20.75 13.48 -0.70
N ALA A 91 19.45 13.66 -0.93
CA ALA A 91 18.41 12.99 -0.15
C ALA A 91 18.53 11.48 -0.32
N ALA A 92 18.39 10.74 0.79
CA ALA A 92 18.39 9.29 0.76
C ALA A 92 17.35 8.77 -0.26
N PRO A 93 17.69 7.73 -1.04
CA PRO A 93 16.74 7.14 -1.97
C PRO A 93 15.50 6.65 -1.22
N VAL A 94 14.33 6.79 -1.85
CA VAL A 94 13.08 6.25 -1.32
C VAL A 94 13.25 4.74 -1.15
N ARG A 95 13.09 4.24 0.08
CA ARG A 95 13.10 2.80 0.34
C ARG A 95 11.92 2.16 -0.37
N ARG A 96 12.21 1.23 -1.27
CA ARG A 96 11.20 0.35 -1.87
C ARG A 96 11.14 -0.93 -1.04
N PRO A 97 9.96 -1.51 -0.78
CA PRO A 97 9.86 -2.83 -0.18
C PRO A 97 10.67 -3.85 -1.01
N GLY A 98 11.50 -4.67 -0.36
CA GLY A 98 12.23 -5.78 -0.99
C GLY A 98 13.65 -5.48 -1.53
N ASN A 99 14.17 -4.26 -1.37
CA ASN A 99 15.59 -3.96 -1.62
C ASN A 99 16.33 -3.77 -0.29
N ASP A 100 16.96 -4.85 0.20
CA ASP A 100 18.04 -4.80 1.19
C ASP A 100 19.41 -4.62 0.50
#